data_AF-A0A260ZMR2-F1
#
_entry.id   AF-A0A260ZMR2-F1
#
_cell.length_a   1.000
_cell.length_b   1.000
_cell.length_c   1.000
_cell.angle_alpha   90.00
_cell.angle_beta   90.00
_cell.angle_gamma   90.00
#
_symmetry.space_group_name_H-M   'P 1'
#
loop_
_entity.id
_entity.type
_entity.pdbx_description
1 polymer ?
#
loop_
_entity_poly.entity_id
_entity_poly.type
_entity_poly.pdbx_seq_one_letter_code
_entity_poly.pdbx_strand_id
1 'polypeptide(L)'
;MQDARLEMNHMDSRGRTELYQAVLDKKWYKVRDLIENGALVDATCGPYLRTALFELVLEKDVEHGKELLDAGAFILQPDVSGKYPEQWADANGFMLLPYEILVVNGDYLPRKERKKLPKKIRKKITWGYKSGMDLDKFTHIVVPQKYAKKENTLALTDDDLFIWKCVASLSNIMPESWIDAILRSPTYIEDDHAHMLIHMDYAGNEHEEALLKLKTDLHMGRPKFLTNTNVTILATKDLKETENKKEWEEIIKSFGAEISSKPVADNENTLLPYNSLYPYGKADKKVQNSCWILKYDDSRVEKVWKSDPKKYTLAPFRFVLECIARYQILPIDNSVVPLVGSGSAEPTNKSKETLNDDRSDKGVTESKSKETATASKEAASKETASKETASKEIVSMEMATPSKEPIIRS
;
A
#
# COMPACT_ATOMS: atom_id res chain seq x y z
N MET A 1 15.20 1.49 16.26
CA MET A 1 15.92 0.95 15.09
C MET A 1 16.33 -0.46 15.47
N GLN A 2 16.01 -1.47 14.66
CA GLN A 2 16.37 -2.87 14.96
C GLN A 2 17.54 -3.28 14.06
N ASP A 3 18.54 -3.96 14.61
CA ASP A 3 19.78 -4.30 13.90
C ASP A 3 20.40 -5.60 14.43
N ALA A 4 20.58 -6.59 13.54
CA ALA A 4 21.17 -7.89 13.86
C ALA A 4 22.61 -7.83 14.39
N ARG A 5 23.29 -6.69 14.25
CA ARG A 5 24.69 -6.47 14.70
C ARG A 5 24.81 -6.02 16.16
N LEU A 6 23.69 -5.77 16.85
CA LEU A 6 23.67 -5.43 18.27
C LEU A 6 23.87 -6.69 19.12
N GLU A 7 24.69 -6.63 20.18
CA GLU A 7 25.04 -7.81 20.98
C GLU A 7 23.83 -8.49 21.64
N MET A 8 22.77 -7.73 21.97
CA MET A 8 21.49 -8.25 22.49
C MET A 8 20.76 -9.21 21.52
N ASN A 9 21.08 -9.12 20.23
CA ASN A 9 20.52 -9.93 19.16
C ASN A 9 21.40 -11.15 18.82
N HIS A 10 22.56 -11.31 19.47
CA HIS A 10 23.30 -12.56 19.43
C HIS A 10 22.48 -13.69 20.06
N MET A 11 22.58 -14.89 19.48
CA MET A 11 21.88 -16.07 19.98
C MET A 11 22.73 -16.86 21.00
N ASP A 12 22.05 -17.43 22.00
CA ASP A 12 22.64 -18.40 22.92
C ASP A 12 23.01 -19.73 22.23
N SER A 13 23.60 -20.66 22.98
CA SER A 13 23.94 -22.01 22.50
C SER A 13 22.73 -22.90 22.14
N ARG A 14 21.51 -22.39 22.27
CA ARG A 14 20.23 -23.03 21.87
C ARG A 14 19.55 -22.29 20.73
N GLY A 15 20.20 -21.29 20.13
CA GLY A 15 19.65 -20.48 19.04
C GLY A 15 18.60 -19.47 19.50
N ARG A 16 18.74 -18.85 20.68
CA ARG A 16 17.74 -17.93 21.25
C ARG A 16 18.34 -16.54 21.48
N THR A 17 17.66 -15.49 21.01
CA THR A 17 17.99 -14.11 21.39
C THR A 17 17.62 -13.83 22.84
N GLU A 18 18.19 -12.77 23.42
CA GLU A 18 17.90 -12.37 24.79
C GLU A 18 16.42 -11.98 24.98
N LEU A 19 15.81 -11.38 23.97
CA LEU A 19 14.38 -11.04 23.93
C LEU A 19 13.49 -12.28 23.98
N TYR A 20 13.79 -13.30 23.16
CA TYR A 20 13.05 -14.55 23.13
C TYR A 20 13.12 -15.27 24.49
N GLN A 21 14.28 -15.30 25.13
CA GLN A 21 14.41 -15.89 26.47
C GLN A 21 13.75 -15.03 27.55
N ALA A 22 13.73 -13.70 27.43
CA ALA A 22 13.00 -12.82 28.35
C ALA A 22 11.47 -13.02 28.27
N VAL A 23 10.94 -13.32 27.08
CA VAL A 23 9.54 -13.69 26.86
C VAL A 23 9.22 -15.05 27.49
N LEU A 24 10.02 -16.10 27.24
CA LEU A 24 9.84 -17.42 27.89
C LEU A 24 9.97 -17.36 29.42
N ASP A 25 10.82 -16.47 29.95
CA ASP A 25 10.97 -16.22 31.38
C ASP A 25 9.87 -15.30 31.96
N LYS A 26 8.98 -14.74 31.12
CA LYS A 26 7.94 -13.74 31.48
C LYS A 26 8.48 -12.49 32.17
N LYS A 27 9.70 -12.07 31.80
CA LYS A 27 10.40 -10.91 32.35
C LYS A 27 10.02 -9.64 31.58
N TRP A 28 8.74 -9.26 31.63
CA TRP A 28 8.18 -8.18 30.79
C TRP A 28 8.87 -6.82 30.91
N TYR A 29 9.44 -6.50 32.07
CA TYR A 29 10.27 -5.30 32.23
C TYR A 29 11.51 -5.30 31.30
N LYS A 30 12.10 -6.49 31.09
CA LYS A 30 13.25 -6.70 30.21
C LYS A 30 12.84 -6.82 28.74
N VAL A 31 11.64 -7.33 28.47
CA VAL A 31 11.07 -7.36 27.10
C VAL A 31 10.96 -5.93 26.56
N ARG A 32 10.36 -5.01 27.34
CA ARG A 32 10.28 -3.58 26.98
C ARG A 32 11.64 -2.90 26.84
N ASP A 33 12.52 -3.07 27.82
CA ASP A 33 13.90 -2.54 27.78
C ASP A 33 14.65 -2.98 26.51
N LEU A 34 14.55 -4.26 26.12
CA LEU A 34 15.16 -4.77 24.89
C LEU A 34 14.50 -4.21 23.61
N ILE A 35 13.17 -4.06 23.59
CA ILE A 35 12.44 -3.44 22.47
C ILE A 35 12.86 -1.97 22.29
N GLU A 36 12.89 -1.20 23.37
CA GLU A 36 13.28 0.22 23.37
C GLU A 36 14.73 0.41 22.89
N ASN A 37 15.62 -0.51 23.26
CA ASN A 37 17.03 -0.51 22.83
C ASN A 37 17.29 -1.17 21.45
N GLY A 38 16.27 -1.67 20.74
CA GLY A 38 16.39 -2.10 19.34
C GLY A 38 16.61 -3.60 19.10
N ALA A 39 16.14 -4.47 20.00
CA ALA A 39 16.14 -5.92 19.78
C ALA A 39 15.28 -6.35 18.58
N LEU A 40 15.68 -7.44 17.91
CA LEU A 40 14.93 -8.06 16.81
C LEU A 40 13.73 -8.84 17.37
N VAL A 41 12.54 -8.27 17.18
CA VAL A 41 11.26 -8.83 17.64
C VAL A 41 10.78 -10.03 16.81
N ASP A 42 11.29 -10.17 15.59
CA ASP A 42 10.97 -11.18 14.58
C ASP A 42 12.03 -12.30 14.47
N ALA A 43 13.07 -12.29 15.32
CA ALA A 43 14.15 -13.28 15.29
C ALA A 43 13.63 -14.72 15.49
N THR A 44 13.84 -15.58 14.50
CA THR A 44 13.46 -16.99 14.55
C THR A 44 14.39 -17.78 15.45
N CYS A 45 13.88 -18.24 16.59
CA CYS A 45 14.66 -18.83 17.66
C CYS A 45 14.38 -20.33 17.87
N GLY A 46 15.38 -21.03 18.41
CA GLY A 46 15.29 -22.42 18.88
C GLY A 46 15.11 -23.47 17.76
N PRO A 47 14.93 -24.74 18.14
CA PRO A 47 14.80 -25.85 17.18
C PRO A 47 13.51 -25.82 16.37
N TYR A 48 12.57 -24.93 16.70
CA TYR A 48 11.32 -24.73 15.97
C TYR A 48 11.30 -23.48 15.08
N LEU A 49 12.39 -22.68 15.06
CA LEU A 49 12.50 -21.42 14.33
C LEU A 49 11.37 -20.42 14.64
N ARG A 50 10.97 -20.34 15.91
CA ARG A 50 9.83 -19.53 16.36
C ARG A 50 10.25 -18.15 16.81
N THR A 51 9.45 -17.15 16.46
CA THR A 51 9.62 -15.78 16.99
C THR A 51 9.10 -15.70 18.42
N ALA A 52 9.47 -14.65 19.14
CA ALA A 52 8.93 -14.40 20.48
C ALA A 52 7.39 -14.24 20.46
N LEU A 53 6.84 -13.63 19.40
CA LEU A 53 5.41 -13.52 19.15
C LEU A 53 4.72 -14.90 19.02
N PHE A 54 5.39 -15.89 18.43
CA PHE A 54 4.85 -17.23 18.25
C PHE A 54 4.62 -17.94 19.58
N GLU A 55 5.57 -17.85 20.52
CA GLU A 55 5.43 -18.51 21.83
C GLU A 55 4.32 -17.85 22.67
N LEU A 56 4.21 -16.52 22.63
CA LEU A 56 3.07 -15.79 23.24
C LEU A 56 1.72 -16.24 22.69
N VAL A 57 1.65 -16.57 21.40
CA VAL A 57 0.43 -17.10 20.77
C VAL A 57 0.07 -18.49 21.29
N LEU A 58 1.06 -19.37 21.44
CA LEU A 58 0.84 -20.72 21.97
C LEU A 58 0.41 -20.68 23.44
N GLU A 59 0.94 -19.72 24.21
CA GLU A 59 0.52 -19.44 25.59
C GLU A 59 -0.78 -18.62 25.71
N LYS A 60 -1.28 -18.05 24.60
CA LYS A 60 -2.48 -17.20 24.50
C LYS A 60 -2.36 -15.86 25.23
N ASP A 61 -1.14 -15.33 25.35
CA ASP A 61 -0.85 -14.02 25.93
C ASP A 61 -1.09 -12.90 24.90
N VAL A 62 -2.35 -12.46 24.83
CA VAL A 62 -2.81 -11.41 23.90
C VAL A 62 -2.32 -10.01 24.31
N GLU A 63 -1.85 -9.82 25.53
CA GLU A 63 -1.36 -8.53 26.02
C GLU A 63 0.06 -8.29 25.53
N HIS A 64 0.99 -9.19 25.86
CA HIS A 64 2.38 -9.08 25.41
C HIS A 64 2.52 -9.44 23.92
N GLY A 65 1.61 -10.24 23.37
CA GLY A 65 1.53 -10.47 21.92
C GLY A 65 1.28 -9.19 21.13
N LYS A 66 0.55 -8.22 21.69
CA LYS A 66 0.42 -6.88 21.09
C LYS A 66 1.66 -6.02 21.30
N GLU A 67 2.29 -6.08 22.48
CA GLU A 67 3.53 -5.32 22.75
C GLU A 67 4.61 -5.62 21.68
N LEU A 68 4.72 -6.87 21.22
CA LEU A 68 5.60 -7.22 20.09
C LEU A 68 5.08 -6.77 18.71
N LEU A 69 3.77 -6.79 18.46
CA LEU A 69 3.20 -6.30 17.19
C LEU A 69 3.33 -4.79 17.04
N ASP A 70 3.07 -4.03 18.11
CA ASP A 70 3.25 -2.59 18.20
C ASP A 70 4.76 -2.22 18.07
N ALA A 71 5.65 -3.14 18.45
CA ALA A 71 7.10 -3.07 18.19
C ALA A 71 7.54 -3.60 16.80
N GLY A 72 6.60 -3.98 15.92
CA GLY A 72 6.86 -4.34 14.53
C GLY A 72 7.08 -5.84 14.24
N ALA A 73 6.72 -6.75 15.14
CA ALA A 73 6.93 -8.19 14.93
C ALA A 73 6.14 -8.76 13.73
N PHE A 74 6.84 -9.50 12.85
CA PHE A 74 6.24 -10.04 11.65
C PHE A 74 5.31 -11.24 11.95
N ILE A 75 4.00 -10.98 11.94
CA ILE A 75 2.94 -11.95 12.26
C ILE A 75 2.87 -13.16 11.32
N LEU A 76 3.39 -13.03 10.09
CA LEU A 76 3.39 -14.11 9.08
C LEU A 76 4.69 -14.94 9.09
N GLN A 77 5.61 -14.72 10.03
CA GLN A 77 6.84 -15.50 10.14
C GLN A 77 6.54 -16.98 10.51
N PRO A 78 6.80 -17.97 9.63
CA PRO A 78 6.47 -19.36 9.91
C PRO A 78 7.46 -20.02 10.88
N ASP A 79 6.96 -21.03 11.62
CA ASP A 79 7.78 -22.03 12.30
C ASP A 79 8.16 -23.19 11.36
N VAL A 80 8.93 -24.16 11.85
CA VAL A 80 9.37 -25.36 11.09
C VAL A 80 8.23 -26.20 10.48
N SER A 81 6.96 -25.99 10.86
CA SER A 81 5.80 -26.65 10.25
C SER A 81 5.18 -25.87 9.08
N GLY A 82 5.74 -24.70 8.73
CA GLY A 82 5.20 -23.80 7.71
C GLY A 82 4.00 -22.97 8.18
N LYS A 83 3.60 -23.11 9.45
CA LYS A 83 2.51 -22.33 10.06
C LYS A 83 3.06 -21.07 10.71
N TYR A 84 2.30 -19.99 10.67
CA TYR A 84 2.65 -18.69 11.26
C TYR A 84 1.76 -18.34 12.49
N PRO A 85 2.17 -17.39 13.34
CA PRO A 85 1.45 -16.98 14.55
C PRO A 85 -0.07 -16.79 14.39
N GLU A 86 -0.53 -16.17 13.31
CA GLU A 86 -1.97 -15.92 13.11
C GLU A 86 -2.82 -17.19 13.02
N GLN A 87 -2.37 -18.21 12.26
CA GLN A 87 -3.10 -19.49 12.15
C GLN A 87 -3.28 -20.18 13.50
N TRP A 88 -2.30 -20.05 14.41
CA TRP A 88 -2.38 -20.59 15.76
C TRP A 88 -3.25 -19.74 16.69
N ALA A 89 -3.25 -18.41 16.55
CA ALA A 89 -4.19 -17.55 17.27
C ALA A 89 -5.64 -17.85 16.89
N ASP A 90 -5.92 -18.04 15.59
CA ASP A 90 -7.26 -18.30 15.08
C ASP A 90 -7.79 -19.68 15.49
N ALA A 91 -6.96 -20.72 15.40
CA ALA A 91 -7.27 -22.05 15.93
C ALA A 91 -7.53 -22.05 17.45
N ASN A 92 -6.98 -21.07 18.18
CA ASN A 92 -7.22 -20.87 19.61
C ASN A 92 -8.32 -19.83 19.94
N GLY A 93 -8.96 -19.25 18.92
CA GLY A 93 -10.14 -18.39 19.07
C GLY A 93 -9.86 -16.93 19.47
N PHE A 94 -8.63 -16.46 19.33
CA PHE A 94 -8.27 -15.04 19.49
C PHE A 94 -7.70 -14.46 18.19
N MET A 95 -7.37 -13.17 18.20
CA MET A 95 -6.98 -12.43 17.00
C MET A 95 -5.83 -11.47 17.37
N LEU A 96 -4.74 -11.59 16.63
CA LEU A 96 -3.51 -10.81 16.81
C LEU A 96 -3.60 -9.46 16.11
N LEU A 97 -3.95 -9.46 14.81
CA LEU A 97 -4.09 -8.24 14.04
C LEU A 97 -5.12 -7.30 14.71
N PRO A 98 -4.76 -6.03 14.97
CA PRO A 98 -5.60 -5.11 15.72
C PRO A 98 -6.72 -4.50 14.85
N TYR A 99 -7.40 -5.31 14.03
CA TYR A 99 -8.48 -4.88 13.15
C TYR A 99 -9.46 -3.96 13.89
N GLU A 100 -9.63 -2.73 13.40
CA GLU A 100 -10.71 -1.82 13.76
C GLU A 100 -11.31 -1.35 12.44
N ILE A 101 -12.58 -1.65 12.22
CA ILE A 101 -13.22 -1.57 10.90
C ILE A 101 -14.35 -0.55 10.98
N LEU A 102 -14.34 0.46 10.12
CA LEU A 102 -15.46 1.35 9.92
C LEU A 102 -16.27 0.89 8.72
N VAL A 103 -17.51 0.42 8.92
CA VAL A 103 -18.47 0.31 7.81
C VAL A 103 -19.24 1.64 7.74
N VAL A 104 -18.91 2.43 6.72
CA VAL A 104 -19.40 3.81 6.54
C VAL A 104 -20.92 3.86 6.42
N ASN A 105 -21.49 2.94 5.63
CA ASN A 105 -22.92 2.73 5.51
C ASN A 105 -23.45 1.95 6.72
N GLY A 106 -23.94 2.67 7.74
CA GLY A 106 -24.33 2.10 9.03
C GLY A 106 -25.45 1.07 9.00
N ASP A 107 -26.21 0.99 7.91
CA ASP A 107 -27.32 0.06 7.70
C ASP A 107 -27.08 -0.99 6.60
N TYR A 108 -25.92 -0.97 5.92
CA TYR A 108 -25.54 -1.90 4.84
C TYR A 108 -25.93 -3.36 5.10
N LEU A 109 -25.50 -3.92 6.25
CA LEU A 109 -25.87 -5.26 6.68
C LEU A 109 -26.98 -5.20 7.74
N PRO A 110 -28.13 -5.87 7.61
CA PRO A 110 -29.18 -5.85 8.63
C PRO A 110 -28.73 -6.36 10.00
N ARG A 111 -29.25 -5.78 11.10
CA ARG A 111 -28.84 -6.14 12.48
C ARG A 111 -29.00 -7.63 12.84
N LYS A 112 -29.91 -8.35 12.16
CA LYS A 112 -30.05 -9.82 12.29
C LYS A 112 -28.84 -10.54 11.68
N GLU A 113 -28.39 -10.09 10.52
CA GLU A 113 -27.35 -10.74 9.72
C GLU A 113 -25.95 -10.39 10.20
N ARG A 114 -25.76 -9.21 10.82
CA ARG A 114 -24.55 -8.91 11.60
C ARG A 114 -24.23 -10.02 12.60
N LYS A 115 -25.20 -10.79 13.12
CA LYS A 115 -24.95 -11.93 14.03
C LYS A 115 -24.25 -13.13 13.37
N LYS A 116 -24.30 -13.25 12.03
CA LYS A 116 -23.60 -14.28 11.25
C LYS A 116 -22.09 -14.03 11.20
N LEU A 117 -21.66 -12.75 11.24
CA LEU A 117 -20.24 -12.38 11.25
C LEU A 117 -19.51 -13.01 12.45
N PRO A 118 -18.26 -13.49 12.26
CA PRO A 118 -17.51 -14.15 13.33
C PRO A 118 -17.40 -13.27 14.58
N LYS A 119 -17.57 -13.87 15.77
CA LYS A 119 -17.66 -13.12 17.05
C LYS A 119 -16.43 -12.25 17.35
N LYS A 120 -15.25 -12.62 16.83
CA LYS A 120 -14.03 -11.79 16.84
C LYS A 120 -14.24 -10.48 16.03
N ILE A 121 -14.47 -10.60 14.72
CA ILE A 121 -14.59 -9.46 13.80
C ILE A 121 -15.80 -8.58 14.15
N ARG A 122 -16.93 -9.19 14.50
CA ARG A 122 -18.17 -8.50 14.85
C ARG A 122 -18.05 -7.51 16.02
N LYS A 123 -17.04 -7.67 16.89
CA LYS A 123 -16.72 -6.72 17.98
C LYS A 123 -15.91 -5.50 17.51
N LYS A 124 -15.23 -5.60 16.36
CA LYS A 124 -14.32 -4.61 15.79
C LYS A 124 -14.94 -3.73 14.71
N ILE A 125 -16.20 -3.98 14.33
CA ILE A 125 -16.88 -3.18 13.32
C ILE A 125 -17.69 -2.07 13.97
N THR A 126 -17.25 -0.82 13.76
CA THR A 126 -18.06 0.38 13.93
C THR A 126 -18.98 0.55 12.73
N TRP A 127 -20.28 0.72 12.97
CA TRP A 127 -21.29 0.85 11.92
C TRP A 127 -21.83 2.29 11.87
N GLY A 128 -21.66 2.93 10.71
CA GLY A 128 -22.11 4.30 10.44
C GLY A 128 -21.02 5.32 10.70
N TYR A 129 -20.51 5.93 9.62
CA TYR A 129 -19.64 7.10 9.74
C TYR A 129 -20.38 8.28 10.37
N LYS A 130 -19.63 9.13 11.07
CA LYS A 130 -20.08 10.43 11.59
C LYS A 130 -19.01 11.46 11.29
N SER A 131 -19.41 12.66 10.86
CA SER A 131 -18.46 13.76 10.66
C SER A 131 -17.68 14.03 11.95
N GLY A 132 -16.39 14.31 11.83
CA GLY A 132 -15.47 14.46 12.95
C GLY A 132 -14.96 13.15 13.57
N MET A 133 -15.31 11.96 13.03
CA MET A 133 -14.58 10.73 13.34
C MET A 133 -13.13 10.84 12.86
N ASP A 134 -12.20 10.55 13.76
CA ASP A 134 -10.80 10.28 13.44
C ASP A 134 -10.71 8.96 12.65
N LEU A 135 -10.24 9.05 11.40
CA LEU A 135 -10.16 7.92 10.49
C LEU A 135 -8.91 7.06 10.74
N ASP A 136 -7.83 7.63 11.25
CA ASP A 136 -6.55 6.92 11.46
C ASP A 136 -6.64 5.87 12.58
N LYS A 137 -7.71 5.91 13.39
CA LYS A 137 -8.08 4.87 14.36
C LYS A 137 -8.61 3.57 13.73
N PHE A 138 -8.95 3.56 12.43
CA PHE A 138 -9.45 2.37 11.74
C PHE A 138 -8.36 1.79 10.85
N THR A 139 -8.13 0.48 10.97
CA THR A 139 -7.27 -0.26 10.03
C THR A 139 -7.92 -0.35 8.66
N HIS A 140 -9.26 -0.43 8.60
CA HIS A 140 -10.03 -0.60 7.38
C HIS A 140 -11.29 0.28 7.37
N ILE A 141 -11.54 0.97 6.26
CA ILE A 141 -12.77 1.72 5.99
C ILE A 141 -13.50 1.05 4.83
N VAL A 142 -14.67 0.46 5.12
CA VAL A 142 -15.56 -0.13 4.13
C VAL A 142 -16.48 0.95 3.57
N VAL A 143 -16.24 1.34 2.31
CA VAL A 143 -16.93 2.45 1.63
C VAL A 143 -18.13 1.95 0.82
N PRO A 144 -19.21 2.75 0.71
CA PRO A 144 -20.38 2.41 -0.09
C PRO A 144 -20.03 2.08 -1.55
N GLN A 145 -20.76 1.14 -2.16
CA GLN A 145 -20.52 0.68 -3.54
C GLN A 145 -20.46 1.81 -4.59
N LYS A 146 -21.06 2.99 -4.34
CA LYS A 146 -20.92 4.17 -5.21
C LYS A 146 -19.48 4.66 -5.40
N TYR A 147 -18.56 4.30 -4.50
CA TYR A 147 -17.14 4.60 -4.58
C TYR A 147 -16.31 3.46 -5.19
N ALA A 148 -16.84 2.24 -5.30
CA ALA A 148 -16.11 1.10 -5.84
C ALA A 148 -16.50 0.87 -7.32
N LYS A 149 -15.54 1.13 -8.21
CA LYS A 149 -15.60 0.84 -9.65
C LYS A 149 -14.80 -0.43 -9.94
N LYS A 150 -15.24 -1.20 -10.94
CA LYS A 150 -14.70 -2.53 -11.27
C LYS A 150 -14.69 -3.39 -9.98
N GLU A 151 -13.70 -4.25 -9.80
CA GLU A 151 -13.51 -4.99 -8.55
C GLU A 151 -12.72 -4.16 -7.53
N ASN A 152 -11.56 -3.59 -7.92
CA ASN A 152 -10.59 -3.00 -6.98
C ASN A 152 -10.26 -1.50 -7.20
N THR A 153 -11.11 -0.71 -7.87
CA THR A 153 -10.83 0.73 -8.15
C THR A 153 -11.67 1.68 -7.29
N LEU A 154 -11.02 2.64 -6.62
CA LEU A 154 -11.68 3.72 -5.90
C LEU A 154 -12.04 4.90 -6.82
N ALA A 155 -13.31 5.29 -6.87
CA ALA A 155 -13.79 6.46 -7.60
C ALA A 155 -13.69 7.75 -6.76
N LEU A 156 -13.08 8.79 -7.33
CA LEU A 156 -12.88 10.10 -6.72
C LEU A 156 -13.58 11.20 -7.53
N THR A 157 -14.06 12.23 -6.85
CA THR A 157 -14.67 13.44 -7.44
C THR A 157 -14.24 14.69 -6.67
N ASP A 158 -14.22 15.84 -7.34
CA ASP A 158 -13.78 17.13 -6.80
C ASP A 158 -14.56 17.58 -5.55
N ASP A 159 -15.75 17.03 -5.31
CA ASP A 159 -16.70 17.46 -4.26
C ASP A 159 -16.71 16.59 -3.00
N ASP A 160 -16.25 15.33 -3.06
CA ASP A 160 -16.49 14.34 -2.01
C ASP A 160 -15.36 14.34 -0.96
N LEU A 161 -15.32 15.39 -0.14
CA LEU A 161 -14.31 15.59 0.92
C LEU A 161 -14.12 14.36 1.82
N PHE A 162 -15.19 13.59 2.06
CA PHE A 162 -15.14 12.36 2.83
C PHE A 162 -14.23 11.30 2.19
N ILE A 163 -14.33 11.07 0.88
CA ILE A 163 -13.50 10.05 0.23
C ILE A 163 -12.03 10.49 0.14
N TRP A 164 -11.76 11.79 -0.04
CA TRP A 164 -10.40 12.34 0.04
C TRP A 164 -9.79 12.23 1.44
N LYS A 165 -10.58 12.41 2.51
CA LYS A 165 -10.16 12.08 3.88
C LYS A 165 -9.83 10.59 4.05
N CYS A 166 -10.57 9.69 3.42
CA CYS A 166 -10.26 8.26 3.42
C CYS A 166 -8.97 7.95 2.65
N VAL A 167 -8.72 8.59 1.51
CA VAL A 167 -7.43 8.46 0.78
C VAL A 167 -6.27 8.95 1.66
N ALA A 168 -6.44 10.08 2.35
CA ALA A 168 -5.41 10.68 3.20
C ALA A 168 -5.13 9.95 4.53
N SER A 169 -6.03 9.07 5.00
CA SER A 169 -5.88 8.36 6.28
C SER A 169 -4.89 7.19 6.21
N LEU A 170 -4.54 6.62 7.37
CA LEU A 170 -3.79 5.36 7.47
C LEU A 170 -4.62 4.11 7.12
N SER A 171 -5.94 4.22 6.97
CA SER A 171 -6.82 3.07 6.77
C SER A 171 -6.73 2.50 5.35
N ASN A 172 -6.72 1.18 5.22
CA ASN A 172 -7.04 0.51 3.95
C ASN A 172 -8.50 0.80 3.57
N ILE A 173 -8.78 0.91 2.26
CA ILE A 173 -10.13 1.26 1.76
C ILE A 173 -10.71 0.03 1.06
N MET A 174 -11.89 -0.41 1.53
CA MET A 174 -12.51 -1.67 1.14
C MET A 174 -13.88 -1.44 0.50
N PRO A 175 -14.27 -2.24 -0.51
CA PRO A 175 -15.64 -2.25 -1.01
C PRO A 175 -16.57 -2.95 0.00
N GLU A 176 -17.86 -2.58 -0.03
CA GLU A 176 -18.92 -3.25 0.74
C GLU A 176 -18.90 -4.79 0.59
N SER A 177 -18.57 -5.31 -0.61
CA SER A 177 -18.47 -6.74 -0.92
C SER A 177 -17.42 -7.53 -0.10
N TRP A 178 -16.46 -6.87 0.56
CA TRP A 178 -15.53 -7.55 1.48
C TRP A 178 -16.25 -8.05 2.75
N ILE A 179 -17.27 -7.34 3.22
CA ILE A 179 -18.13 -7.81 4.33
C ILE A 179 -18.93 -9.06 3.89
N ASP A 180 -19.36 -9.12 2.63
CA ASP A 180 -19.99 -10.31 2.04
C ASP A 180 -19.00 -11.47 1.84
N ALA A 181 -17.70 -11.21 1.71
CA ALA A 181 -16.66 -12.24 1.78
C ALA A 181 -16.52 -12.78 3.21
N ILE A 182 -16.37 -11.92 4.22
CA ILE A 182 -16.28 -12.32 5.64
C ILE A 182 -17.53 -13.09 6.12
N LEU A 183 -18.71 -12.83 5.52
CA LEU A 183 -19.93 -13.60 5.75
C LEU A 183 -19.92 -15.02 5.14
N ARG A 184 -19.13 -15.26 4.08
CA ARG A 184 -18.97 -16.56 3.40
C ARG A 184 -17.89 -17.42 4.05
N SER A 185 -16.76 -16.84 4.46
CA SER A 185 -15.73 -17.52 5.26
C SER A 185 -15.06 -16.53 6.24
N PRO A 186 -14.79 -16.92 7.49
CA PRO A 186 -14.00 -16.10 8.42
C PRO A 186 -12.57 -15.83 7.91
N THR A 187 -12.03 -16.68 7.04
CA THR A 187 -10.66 -16.56 6.48
C THR A 187 -10.51 -15.40 5.50
N TYR A 188 -11.59 -14.87 4.92
CA TYR A 188 -11.52 -13.72 3.99
C TYR A 188 -11.13 -12.39 4.66
N ILE A 189 -10.84 -12.39 5.97
CA ILE A 189 -10.13 -11.28 6.60
C ILE A 189 -8.61 -11.41 6.44
N GLU A 190 -8.06 -12.62 6.36
CA GLU A 190 -6.64 -12.88 6.04
C GLU A 190 -6.37 -12.60 4.54
N ASP A 191 -7.36 -12.84 3.69
CA ASP A 191 -7.39 -12.47 2.27
C ASP A 191 -7.96 -11.04 2.01
N ASP A 192 -7.76 -10.11 2.94
CA ASP A 192 -8.22 -8.71 2.79
C ASP A 192 -7.55 -8.01 1.60
N HIS A 193 -6.26 -8.26 1.39
CA HIS A 193 -5.45 -7.75 0.28
C HIS A 193 -6.07 -8.01 -1.10
N ALA A 194 -6.77 -9.13 -1.30
CA ALA A 194 -7.44 -9.48 -2.56
C ALA A 194 -8.68 -8.61 -2.85
N HIS A 195 -9.23 -7.97 -1.81
CA HIS A 195 -10.44 -7.14 -1.85
C HIS A 195 -10.14 -5.64 -1.68
N MET A 196 -8.88 -5.23 -1.45
CA MET A 196 -8.54 -3.82 -1.28
C MET A 196 -8.83 -3.00 -2.54
N LEU A 197 -9.34 -1.79 -2.37
CA LEU A 197 -9.31 -0.79 -3.44
C LEU A 197 -7.86 -0.29 -3.55
N ILE A 198 -7.22 -0.55 -4.70
CA ILE A 198 -5.79 -0.29 -4.93
C ILE A 198 -5.52 0.70 -6.07
N HIS A 199 -6.43 0.81 -7.04
CA HIS A 199 -6.37 1.80 -8.12
C HIS A 199 -7.23 3.03 -7.76
N MET A 200 -6.95 4.20 -8.34
CA MET A 200 -7.82 5.38 -8.23
C MET A 200 -8.35 5.80 -9.60
N ASP A 201 -9.67 5.92 -9.75
CA ASP A 201 -10.33 6.57 -10.88
C ASP A 201 -10.62 8.03 -10.50
N TYR A 202 -9.99 8.96 -11.20
CA TYR A 202 -10.21 10.39 -11.03
C TYR A 202 -10.35 11.08 -12.39
N ALA A 203 -11.34 11.98 -12.47
CA ALA A 203 -11.71 12.71 -13.68
C ALA A 203 -11.88 11.83 -14.96
N GLY A 204 -12.22 10.55 -14.80
CA GLY A 204 -12.40 9.58 -15.90
C GLY A 204 -11.12 8.87 -16.35
N ASN A 205 -10.00 9.04 -15.65
CA ASN A 205 -8.76 8.30 -15.84
C ASN A 205 -8.54 7.34 -14.67
N GLU A 206 -8.03 6.14 -14.92
CA GLU A 206 -7.63 5.20 -13.87
C GLU A 206 -6.12 5.27 -13.64
N HIS A 207 -5.71 5.13 -12.38
CA HIS A 207 -4.33 5.26 -11.92
C HIS A 207 -3.95 4.00 -11.14
N GLU A 208 -3.16 3.14 -11.80
CA GLU A 208 -2.94 1.78 -11.34
C GLU A 208 -2.06 1.70 -10.08
N GLU A 209 -2.58 0.98 -9.08
CA GLU A 209 -1.96 0.80 -7.76
C GLU A 209 -1.64 2.12 -7.02
N ALA A 210 -2.15 3.27 -7.48
CA ALA A 210 -1.81 4.58 -6.90
C ALA A 210 -2.25 4.69 -5.43
N LEU A 211 -3.37 4.06 -5.06
CA LEU A 211 -3.84 3.99 -3.68
C LEU A 211 -3.01 2.98 -2.87
N LEU A 212 -2.65 1.83 -3.45
CA LEU A 212 -1.76 0.87 -2.81
C LEU A 212 -0.40 1.50 -2.47
N LYS A 213 0.25 2.15 -3.44
CA LYS A 213 1.55 2.82 -3.28
C LYS A 213 1.50 3.90 -2.19
N LEU A 214 0.45 4.72 -2.19
CA LEU A 214 0.18 5.71 -1.14
C LEU A 214 0.06 5.06 0.26
N LYS A 215 -0.77 4.02 0.40
CA LYS A 215 -1.02 3.37 1.70
C LYS A 215 0.21 2.64 2.21
N THR A 216 0.91 1.89 1.36
CA THR A 216 2.17 1.22 1.67
C THR A 216 3.24 2.21 2.15
N ASP A 217 3.39 3.37 1.48
CA ASP A 217 4.35 4.40 1.90
C ASP A 217 3.97 5.07 3.24
N LEU A 218 2.68 5.28 3.49
CA LEU A 218 2.17 5.76 4.79
C LEU A 218 2.44 4.75 5.91
N HIS A 219 2.19 3.45 5.68
CA HIS A 219 2.44 2.38 6.66
C HIS A 219 3.94 2.17 6.94
N MET A 220 4.81 2.36 5.94
CA MET A 220 6.26 2.37 6.12
C MET A 220 6.80 3.64 6.80
N GLY A 221 5.94 4.59 7.15
CA GLY A 221 6.36 5.85 7.81
C GLY A 221 7.25 6.73 6.92
N ARG A 222 7.13 6.63 5.59
CA ARG A 222 7.90 7.47 4.66
C ARG A 222 7.44 8.94 4.72
N PRO A 223 8.27 9.90 4.28
CA PRO A 223 7.85 11.29 4.12
C PRO A 223 6.58 11.38 3.28
N LYS A 224 5.57 12.09 3.81
CA LYS A 224 4.24 12.15 3.21
C LYS A 224 4.28 12.77 1.82
N PHE A 225 3.27 12.43 1.00
CA PHE A 225 3.25 12.70 -0.45
C PHE A 225 3.67 14.14 -0.82
N LEU A 226 3.14 15.15 -0.12
CA LEU A 226 3.39 16.58 -0.37
C LEU A 226 4.43 17.21 0.58
N THR A 227 5.28 16.44 1.26
CA THR A 227 6.36 16.98 2.10
C THR A 227 7.25 17.96 1.31
N ASN A 228 7.59 19.08 1.95
CA ASN A 228 8.23 20.30 1.39
C ASN A 228 7.36 21.13 0.42
N THR A 229 6.08 20.82 0.22
CA THR A 229 5.16 21.66 -0.56
C THR A 229 4.54 22.74 0.33
N ASN A 230 4.56 24.01 -0.09
CA ASN A 230 3.93 25.13 0.61
C ASN A 230 2.75 25.65 -0.22
N VAL A 231 1.54 25.32 0.21
CA VAL A 231 0.29 25.54 -0.55
C VAL A 231 -0.46 26.77 -0.05
N THR A 232 -0.90 27.63 -0.97
CA THR A 232 -1.85 28.71 -0.72
C THR A 232 -3.09 28.51 -1.58
N ILE A 233 -4.25 28.27 -0.95
CA ILE A 233 -5.55 28.22 -1.62
C ILE A 233 -6.12 29.63 -1.72
N LEU A 234 -6.27 30.17 -2.93
CA LEU A 234 -6.83 31.50 -3.16
C LEU A 234 -8.33 31.55 -2.80
N ALA A 235 -8.83 32.76 -2.53
CA ALA A 235 -10.26 32.99 -2.34
C ALA A 235 -11.05 32.89 -3.65
N THR A 236 -12.33 32.56 -3.54
CA THR A 236 -13.33 32.52 -4.61
C THR A 236 -14.64 33.14 -4.09
N LYS A 237 -15.58 33.45 -5.00
CA LYS A 237 -16.96 33.83 -4.68
C LYS A 237 -17.89 32.63 -4.58
N ASP A 238 -17.44 31.43 -4.98
CA ASP A 238 -18.22 30.22 -4.77
C ASP A 238 -18.36 29.94 -3.27
N LEU A 239 -19.60 29.87 -2.79
CA LEU A 239 -19.91 29.71 -1.37
C LEU A 239 -19.51 28.33 -0.86
N LYS A 240 -19.75 27.28 -1.66
CA LYS A 240 -19.47 25.88 -1.31
C LYS A 240 -17.95 25.67 -1.24
N GLU A 241 -17.19 26.18 -2.20
CA GLU A 241 -15.72 26.10 -2.14
C GLU A 241 -15.14 26.96 -0.99
N THR A 242 -15.79 28.08 -0.65
CA THR A 242 -15.43 28.90 0.52
C THR A 242 -15.69 28.17 1.85
N GLU A 243 -16.82 27.46 1.97
CA GLU A 243 -17.16 26.62 3.13
C GLU A 243 -16.22 25.40 3.23
N ASN A 244 -15.98 24.72 2.11
CA ASN A 244 -15.11 23.54 2.01
C ASN A 244 -13.63 23.86 2.24
N LYS A 245 -13.18 25.11 2.01
CA LYS A 245 -11.75 25.49 2.02
C LYS A 245 -11.00 24.99 3.26
N LYS A 246 -11.56 25.14 4.48
CA LYS A 246 -10.88 24.69 5.71
C LYS A 246 -10.68 23.17 5.73
N GLU A 247 -11.67 22.42 5.26
CA GLU A 247 -11.60 20.97 5.17
C GLU A 247 -10.58 20.53 4.10
N TRP A 248 -10.48 21.26 2.98
CA TRP A 248 -9.41 21.08 2.01
C TRP A 248 -8.01 21.38 2.55
N GLU A 249 -7.84 22.46 3.32
CA GLU A 249 -6.57 22.75 3.99
C GLU A 249 -6.18 21.64 4.99
N GLU A 250 -7.14 21.01 5.66
CA GLU A 250 -6.91 19.87 6.56
C GLU A 250 -6.53 18.60 5.79
N ILE A 251 -7.23 18.28 4.69
CA ILE A 251 -6.90 17.14 3.81
C ILE A 251 -5.48 17.30 3.23
N ILE A 252 -5.14 18.48 2.73
CA ILE A 252 -3.83 18.75 2.10
C ILE A 252 -2.69 18.73 3.15
N LYS A 253 -2.95 19.16 4.39
CA LYS A 253 -2.03 18.92 5.54
C LYS A 253 -1.86 17.44 5.87
N SER A 254 -2.91 16.62 5.76
CA SER A 254 -2.80 15.18 5.97
C SER A 254 -1.88 14.49 4.96
N PHE A 255 -1.72 15.04 3.74
CA PHE A 255 -0.69 14.64 2.78
C PHE A 255 0.70 15.27 3.01
N GLY A 256 0.89 16.05 4.07
CA GLY A 256 2.19 16.58 4.49
C GLY A 256 2.62 17.93 3.90
N ALA A 257 1.71 18.65 3.25
CA ALA A 257 1.98 20.02 2.81
C ALA A 257 1.83 21.04 3.95
N GLU A 258 2.62 22.11 3.89
CA GLU A 258 2.38 23.33 4.65
C GLU A 258 1.25 24.15 4.00
N ILE A 259 0.44 24.83 4.81
CA ILE A 259 -0.59 25.75 4.33
C ILE A 259 -0.24 27.18 4.75
N SER A 260 -0.07 28.05 3.77
CA SER A 260 0.17 29.49 3.99
C SER A 260 -1.07 30.32 3.69
N SER A 261 -1.26 31.40 4.46
CA SER A 261 -2.30 32.41 4.21
C SER A 261 -1.97 33.35 3.05
N LYS A 262 -0.72 33.33 2.57
CA LYS A 262 -0.18 34.07 1.41
C LYS A 262 0.94 33.26 0.75
N PRO A 263 1.18 33.36 -0.56
CA PRO A 263 2.24 32.60 -1.22
C PRO A 263 3.64 32.98 -0.70
N VAL A 264 4.41 31.97 -0.27
CA VAL A 264 5.82 32.11 0.14
C VAL A 264 6.69 31.74 -1.05
N ALA A 265 7.40 32.71 -1.62
CA ALA A 265 8.18 32.51 -2.85
C ALA A 265 9.39 31.58 -2.62
N ASP A 266 9.66 30.67 -3.57
CA ASP A 266 10.85 29.83 -3.49
C ASP A 266 12.14 30.66 -3.65
N ASN A 267 13.20 30.20 -3.00
CA ASN A 267 14.54 30.78 -3.04
C ASN A 267 15.61 29.68 -3.11
N GLU A 268 16.89 30.06 -3.17
CA GLU A 268 18.03 29.15 -3.32
C GLU A 268 18.15 28.09 -2.20
N ASN A 269 17.53 28.33 -1.04
CA ASN A 269 17.50 27.40 0.10
C ASN A 269 16.16 26.64 0.23
N THR A 270 15.18 26.87 -0.66
CA THR A 270 13.90 26.15 -0.60
C THR A 270 14.11 24.69 -1.04
N LEU A 271 13.79 23.77 -0.13
CA LEU A 271 13.73 22.35 -0.47
C LEU A 271 12.55 22.10 -1.42
N LEU A 272 12.82 21.47 -2.56
CA LEU A 272 11.78 21.04 -3.53
C LEU A 272 10.88 19.94 -2.92
N PRO A 273 9.65 19.73 -3.43
CA PRO A 273 8.73 18.72 -2.92
C PRO A 273 9.38 17.33 -2.97
N TYR A 274 9.38 16.60 -1.85
CA TYR A 274 10.19 15.38 -1.68
C TYR A 274 9.94 14.34 -2.80
N ASN A 275 8.67 14.15 -3.17
CA ASN A 275 8.26 13.17 -4.19
C ASN A 275 8.28 13.71 -5.64
N SER A 276 8.84 14.91 -5.89
CA SER A 276 8.94 15.49 -7.24
C SER A 276 10.12 14.97 -8.08
N LEU A 277 11.06 14.25 -7.46
CA LEU A 277 12.32 13.80 -8.09
C LEU A 277 12.26 12.41 -8.73
N TYR A 278 11.10 11.75 -8.73
CA TYR A 278 10.99 10.31 -9.05
C TYR A 278 10.43 10.00 -10.46
N PRO A 279 10.89 8.92 -11.13
CA PRO A 279 12.15 8.23 -10.91
C PRO A 279 13.34 9.07 -11.41
N TYR A 280 14.44 9.01 -10.66
CA TYR A 280 15.71 9.67 -10.94
C TYR A 280 16.32 9.25 -12.30
N GLY A 281 17.09 10.14 -12.92
CA GLY A 281 17.99 9.80 -14.04
C GLY A 281 17.86 10.65 -15.32
N LYS A 282 16.85 11.51 -15.45
CA LYS A 282 16.64 12.39 -16.60
C LYS A 282 16.84 13.86 -16.24
N ALA A 283 17.99 14.43 -16.60
CA ALA A 283 18.36 15.83 -16.34
C ALA A 283 17.52 16.85 -17.15
N ASP A 284 16.78 16.36 -18.14
CA ASP A 284 15.80 17.08 -18.96
C ASP A 284 14.43 17.29 -18.28
N LYS A 285 14.10 16.52 -17.23
CA LYS A 285 12.83 16.67 -16.50
C LYS A 285 12.81 17.95 -15.67
N LYS A 286 11.83 18.83 -15.93
CA LYS A 286 11.59 20.01 -15.10
C LYS A 286 10.90 19.63 -13.80
N VAL A 287 11.62 19.75 -12.68
CA VAL A 287 11.09 19.50 -11.33
C VAL A 287 10.02 20.56 -10.99
N GLN A 288 9.10 20.21 -10.10
CA GLN A 288 8.05 21.11 -9.62
C GLN A 288 8.58 22.03 -8.49
N ASN A 289 8.12 23.29 -8.47
CA ASN A 289 8.41 24.23 -7.38
C ASN A 289 7.75 23.79 -6.06
N SER A 290 8.10 24.39 -4.94
CA SER A 290 7.47 24.16 -3.63
C SER A 290 6.30 25.11 -3.35
N CYS A 291 6.37 26.36 -3.79
CA CYS A 291 5.27 27.32 -3.65
C CYS A 291 4.11 27.02 -4.62
N TRP A 292 3.02 26.44 -4.13
CA TRP A 292 1.83 26.12 -4.94
C TRP A 292 0.70 27.09 -4.64
N ILE A 293 0.26 27.83 -5.65
CA ILE A 293 -0.85 28.79 -5.57
C ILE A 293 -2.04 28.17 -6.30
N LEU A 294 -2.96 27.59 -5.54
CA LEU A 294 -4.15 26.93 -6.06
C LEU A 294 -5.26 27.96 -6.27
N LYS A 295 -5.69 28.12 -7.52
CA LYS A 295 -6.73 29.08 -7.93
C LYS A 295 -8.05 28.42 -8.35
N TYR A 296 -9.14 29.11 -8.08
CA TYR A 296 -10.41 28.95 -8.80
C TYR A 296 -10.42 29.88 -10.01
N ASP A 297 -11.46 29.88 -10.86
CA ASP A 297 -11.47 30.69 -12.10
C ASP A 297 -11.78 32.17 -11.87
N ASP A 298 -12.43 32.52 -10.77
CA ASP A 298 -12.70 33.90 -10.38
C ASP A 298 -11.68 34.47 -9.36
N SER A 299 -10.72 33.65 -8.91
CA SER A 299 -9.72 34.02 -7.91
C SER A 299 -8.85 35.20 -8.37
N ARG A 300 -8.64 36.16 -7.46
CA ARG A 300 -7.74 37.30 -7.72
C ARG A 300 -6.28 36.84 -7.74
N VAL A 301 -5.67 36.87 -8.92
CA VAL A 301 -4.25 36.55 -9.15
C VAL A 301 -3.41 37.81 -9.27
N GLU A 302 -2.28 37.88 -8.56
CA GLU A 302 -1.30 38.95 -8.71
C GLU A 302 -0.37 38.72 -9.92
N LYS A 303 0.13 39.82 -10.51
CA LYS A 303 1.00 39.74 -11.72
C LYS A 303 2.30 38.97 -11.45
N VAL A 304 2.88 39.12 -10.26
CA VAL A 304 4.17 38.52 -9.91
C VAL A 304 4.14 36.99 -9.94
N TRP A 305 3.02 36.37 -9.52
CA TRP A 305 2.80 34.92 -9.55
C TRP A 305 2.71 34.34 -10.97
N LYS A 306 2.43 35.18 -11.98
CA LYS A 306 2.45 34.79 -13.40
C LYS A 306 3.79 35.05 -14.08
N SER A 307 4.58 36.01 -13.59
CA SER A 307 5.81 36.46 -14.26
C SER A 307 7.08 35.77 -13.76
N ASP A 308 7.05 35.09 -12.61
CA ASP A 308 8.20 34.38 -12.06
C ASP A 308 7.89 32.88 -11.80
N PRO A 309 7.72 32.06 -12.85
CA PRO A 309 7.41 30.63 -12.73
C PRO A 309 8.57 29.80 -12.14
N LYS A 310 9.72 30.42 -11.82
CA LYS A 310 10.81 29.77 -11.05
C LYS A 310 10.62 29.86 -9.54
N LYS A 311 9.62 30.63 -9.07
CA LYS A 311 9.33 30.84 -7.64
C LYS A 311 7.89 30.54 -7.22
N TYR A 312 6.99 30.38 -8.19
CA TYR A 312 5.56 30.21 -7.97
C TYR A 312 4.98 29.22 -8.99
N THR A 313 4.25 28.23 -8.49
CA THR A 313 3.41 27.33 -9.30
C THR A 313 1.96 27.75 -9.17
N LEU A 314 1.51 28.59 -10.10
CA LEU A 314 0.12 29.04 -10.18
C LEU A 314 -0.72 28.03 -10.99
N ALA A 315 -1.60 27.30 -10.30
CA ALA A 315 -2.32 26.16 -10.86
C ALA A 315 -3.83 26.24 -10.56
N PRO A 316 -4.71 25.69 -11.42
CA PRO A 316 -6.10 25.37 -11.03
C PRO A 316 -6.13 24.45 -9.80
N PHE A 317 -7.15 24.57 -8.94
CA PHE A 317 -7.26 23.77 -7.71
C PHE A 317 -7.09 22.25 -7.95
N ARG A 318 -7.72 21.72 -9.01
CA ARG A 318 -7.62 20.31 -9.45
C ARG A 318 -6.17 19.80 -9.66
N PHE A 319 -5.17 20.67 -9.83
CA PHE A 319 -3.77 20.25 -9.88
C PHE A 319 -3.34 19.40 -8.67
N VAL A 320 -3.76 19.77 -7.45
CA VAL A 320 -3.42 18.99 -6.25
C VAL A 320 -4.15 17.63 -6.23
N LEU A 321 -5.39 17.60 -6.74
CA LEU A 321 -6.22 16.39 -6.79
C LEU A 321 -5.68 15.38 -7.82
N GLU A 322 -5.27 15.84 -9.00
CA GLU A 322 -4.57 14.98 -9.98
C GLU A 322 -3.25 14.44 -9.41
N CYS A 323 -2.46 15.27 -8.71
CA CYS A 323 -1.21 14.81 -8.11
C CYS A 323 -1.46 13.70 -7.08
N ILE A 324 -2.44 13.88 -6.19
CA ILE A 324 -2.80 12.89 -5.17
C ILE A 324 -3.38 11.61 -5.82
N ALA A 325 -4.34 11.73 -6.74
CA ALA A 325 -4.98 10.58 -7.38
C ALA A 325 -4.00 9.74 -8.22
N ARG A 326 -2.95 10.35 -8.77
CA ARG A 326 -1.87 9.65 -9.48
C ARG A 326 -0.79 9.10 -8.57
N TYR A 327 -0.77 9.52 -7.29
CA TYR A 327 0.38 9.40 -6.38
C TYR A 327 1.68 9.89 -7.03
N GLN A 328 1.60 10.99 -7.79
CA GLN A 328 2.72 11.54 -8.56
C GLN A 328 2.64 13.06 -8.63
N ILE A 329 3.69 13.76 -8.19
CA ILE A 329 3.76 15.22 -8.36
C ILE A 329 3.97 15.54 -9.85
N LEU A 330 3.02 16.28 -10.44
CA LEU A 330 3.07 16.67 -11.84
C LEU A 330 4.17 17.73 -12.08
N PRO A 331 5.00 17.63 -13.14
CA PRO A 331 6.05 18.59 -13.44
C PRO A 331 5.48 19.93 -13.94
N ILE A 332 6.33 20.97 -13.97
CA ILE A 332 5.93 22.35 -14.32
C ILE A 332 5.48 22.51 -15.79
N ASP A 333 5.80 21.54 -16.64
CA ASP A 333 5.44 21.48 -18.07
C ASP A 333 4.47 20.33 -18.40
N ASN A 334 3.75 19.81 -17.41
CA ASN A 334 2.72 18.79 -17.61
C ASN A 334 1.54 19.31 -18.47
N SER A 335 0.96 18.44 -19.29
CA SER A 335 -0.24 18.70 -20.09
C SER A 335 -1.56 18.33 -19.38
N VAL A 336 -1.50 17.60 -18.26
CA VAL A 336 -2.67 17.06 -17.54
C VAL A 336 -3.50 18.17 -16.90
N VAL A 337 -2.82 19.10 -16.23
CA VAL A 337 -3.40 20.35 -15.72
C VAL A 337 -2.44 21.49 -16.07
N PRO A 338 -2.66 22.17 -17.21
CA PRO A 338 -1.82 23.26 -17.67
C PRO A 338 -1.65 24.37 -16.62
N LEU A 339 -0.40 24.78 -16.38
CA LEU A 339 -0.09 25.83 -15.41
C LEU A 339 -0.29 27.23 -16.02
N VAL A 340 -0.75 28.17 -15.20
CA VAL A 340 -1.13 29.51 -15.68
C VAL A 340 0.11 30.33 -16.03
N GLY A 341 0.36 30.52 -17.32
CA GLY A 341 1.57 31.18 -17.85
C GLY A 341 2.57 30.23 -18.50
N SER A 342 2.33 28.91 -18.43
CA SER A 342 2.91 27.98 -19.41
C SER A 342 2.30 28.27 -20.80
N GLY A 343 3.09 28.14 -21.87
CA GLY A 343 2.74 28.64 -23.21
C GLY A 343 1.72 27.81 -23.99
N SER A 344 0.98 26.91 -23.35
CA SER A 344 -0.05 26.07 -23.98
C SER A 344 -1.39 26.81 -24.08
N ALA A 345 -2.05 26.71 -25.23
CA ALA A 345 -3.42 27.20 -25.41
C ALA A 345 -4.44 26.41 -24.55
N GLU A 346 -5.59 27.03 -24.26
CA GLU A 346 -6.67 26.39 -23.51
C GLU A 346 -7.22 25.16 -24.26
N PRO A 347 -7.29 23.98 -23.62
CA PRO A 347 -7.83 22.79 -24.27
C PRO A 347 -9.36 22.87 -24.37
N THR A 348 -9.88 22.99 -25.60
CA THR A 348 -11.31 22.81 -25.87
C THR A 348 -11.73 21.35 -25.69
N ASN A 349 -13.02 21.15 -25.39
CA ASN A 349 -13.55 19.89 -24.89
C ASN A 349 -13.32 18.66 -25.80
N LYS A 350 -12.93 17.55 -25.15
CA LYS A 350 -12.90 16.15 -25.64
C LYS A 350 -11.89 15.79 -26.74
N SER A 351 -10.70 15.36 -26.29
CA SER A 351 -9.97 14.24 -26.90
C SER A 351 -9.86 13.10 -25.88
N LYS A 352 -9.96 11.85 -26.34
CA LYS A 352 -9.49 10.68 -25.58
C LYS A 352 -8.07 10.41 -26.02
N GLU A 353 -7.11 10.44 -25.09
CA GLU A 353 -5.77 9.92 -25.36
C GLU A 353 -5.63 8.54 -24.72
N THR A 354 -5.52 7.52 -25.57
CA THR A 354 -4.99 6.21 -25.17
C THR A 354 -3.48 6.32 -25.08
N LEU A 355 -2.91 6.08 -23.90
CA LEU A 355 -1.47 5.91 -23.75
C LEU A 355 -1.04 4.68 -24.55
N ASN A 356 -0.26 4.88 -25.60
CA ASN A 356 0.44 3.79 -26.27
C ASN A 356 1.70 3.45 -25.49
N ASP A 357 2.00 2.16 -25.40
CA ASP A 357 3.18 1.60 -24.75
C ASP A 357 4.43 1.97 -25.58
N ASP A 358 5.37 2.72 -25.00
CA ASP A 358 6.62 3.13 -25.67
C ASP A 358 7.64 1.98 -25.63
N ARG A 359 7.28 0.88 -26.30
CA ARG A 359 8.00 -0.40 -26.37
C ARG A 359 8.28 -0.84 -27.80
N SER A 360 9.18 -0.14 -28.49
CA SER A 360 10.14 -0.81 -29.39
C SER A 360 11.21 0.14 -29.94
N ASP A 361 12.48 -0.21 -29.74
CA ASP A 361 13.36 -0.40 -30.90
C ASP A 361 14.37 -1.53 -30.66
N LYS A 362 14.18 -2.62 -31.40
CA LYS A 362 15.25 -3.44 -32.00
C LYS A 362 14.75 -3.96 -33.34
N GLY A 363 14.61 -3.06 -34.31
CA GLY A 363 14.25 -3.40 -35.68
C GLY A 363 15.23 -4.41 -36.28
N VAL A 364 14.79 -5.65 -36.49
CA VAL A 364 15.51 -6.63 -37.30
C VAL A 364 15.32 -6.27 -38.76
N THR A 365 16.40 -5.86 -39.43
CA THR A 365 16.42 -5.69 -40.88
C THR A 365 16.84 -6.99 -41.56
N GLU A 366 15.91 -7.63 -42.28
CA GLU A 366 16.28 -8.67 -43.24
C GLU A 366 17.14 -8.09 -44.37
N SER A 367 18.15 -8.84 -44.81
CA SER A 367 18.85 -8.58 -46.08
C SER A 367 19.40 -9.89 -46.64
N LYS A 368 18.78 -10.38 -47.72
CA LYS A 368 19.19 -11.62 -48.40
C LYS A 368 20.40 -11.38 -49.30
N SER A 369 21.52 -12.07 -49.04
CA SER A 369 22.44 -12.47 -50.13
C SER A 369 23.39 -13.63 -49.75
N LYS A 370 23.28 -14.70 -50.54
CA LYS A 370 24.30 -15.68 -50.96
C LYS A 370 25.21 -16.36 -49.93
N GLU A 371 25.25 -17.68 -50.06
CA GLU A 371 26.35 -18.55 -49.62
C GLU A 371 27.69 -18.14 -50.25
N THR A 372 28.77 -18.28 -49.49
CA THR A 372 30.02 -18.87 -49.99
C THR A 372 30.75 -19.54 -48.83
N ALA A 373 31.28 -20.74 -49.01
CA ALA A 373 32.01 -21.45 -47.97
C ALA A 373 33.53 -21.25 -48.11
N THR A 374 34.20 -21.07 -46.97
CA THR A 374 35.67 -21.16 -46.87
C THR A 374 36.04 -21.82 -45.55
N ALA A 375 36.86 -22.85 -45.59
CA ALA A 375 37.22 -23.66 -44.42
C ALA A 375 38.64 -23.37 -43.92
N SER A 376 38.84 -23.39 -42.59
CA SER A 376 40.10 -23.70 -41.90
C SER A 376 39.91 -23.64 -40.37
N LYS A 377 40.70 -24.29 -39.50
CA LYS A 377 41.31 -25.65 -39.51
C LYS A 377 42.00 -25.82 -38.15
N GLU A 378 41.73 -26.91 -37.42
CA GLU A 378 42.50 -27.40 -36.25
C GLU A 378 42.66 -26.42 -35.04
N ALA A 379 43.10 -26.82 -33.84
CA ALA A 379 43.54 -28.13 -33.34
C ALA A 379 42.82 -28.53 -32.03
N ALA A 380 43.14 -29.70 -31.46
CA ALA A 380 42.36 -30.34 -30.39
C ALA A 380 43.16 -30.80 -29.16
N SER A 381 42.48 -30.84 -28.02
CA SER A 381 42.73 -31.71 -26.85
C SER A 381 41.37 -31.83 -26.09
N LYS A 382 40.83 -32.97 -25.63
CA LYS A 382 41.34 -34.20 -24.96
C LYS A 382 42.05 -33.89 -23.63
N GLU A 383 41.81 -34.58 -22.50
CA GLU A 383 40.81 -35.60 -22.10
C GLU A 383 40.77 -35.60 -20.54
N THR A 384 39.87 -36.25 -19.79
CA THR A 384 39.01 -37.43 -20.02
C THR A 384 37.67 -37.29 -19.25
N ALA A 385 36.88 -38.36 -19.11
CA ALA A 385 35.67 -38.43 -18.27
C ALA A 385 35.70 -39.68 -17.37
N SER A 386 34.82 -39.75 -16.36
CA SER A 386 34.54 -40.97 -15.58
C SER A 386 33.04 -41.19 -15.37
N LYS A 387 32.61 -42.42 -15.68
CA LYS A 387 31.29 -43.05 -15.44
C LYS A 387 31.37 -43.96 -14.19
N GLU A 388 30.34 -44.70 -13.75
CA GLU A 388 28.94 -44.80 -14.20
C GLU A 388 27.99 -44.38 -13.04
N THR A 389 27.08 -45.14 -12.40
CA THR A 389 26.54 -46.51 -12.54
C THR A 389 25.07 -46.49 -12.08
N ALA A 390 24.20 -47.29 -12.71
CA ALA A 390 22.77 -47.38 -12.35
C ALA A 390 22.35 -48.82 -12.00
N SER A 391 21.30 -48.95 -11.18
CA SER A 391 20.58 -50.21 -10.93
C SER A 391 19.06 -49.97 -11.00
N LYS A 392 18.33 -50.96 -11.53
CA LYS A 392 16.87 -51.00 -11.56
C LYS A 392 16.38 -52.07 -10.58
N GLU A 393 15.13 -51.94 -10.11
CA GLU A 393 14.29 -53.12 -9.95
C GLU A 393 12.81 -52.79 -10.19
N ILE A 394 12.02 -53.78 -10.64
CA ILE A 394 10.60 -53.66 -10.96
C ILE A 394 9.92 -54.99 -10.59
N VAL A 395 8.85 -54.94 -9.80
CA VAL A 395 7.85 -56.01 -9.66
C VAL A 395 6.46 -55.36 -9.67
N SER A 396 5.41 -56.12 -10.02
CA SER A 396 4.04 -55.63 -10.20
C SER A 396 3.02 -56.71 -9.77
N MET A 397 1.72 -56.41 -9.94
CA MET A 397 0.55 -57.27 -9.68
C MET A 397 0.15 -57.37 -8.18
N GLU A 398 -1.13 -57.51 -7.81
CA GLU A 398 -2.35 -57.64 -8.62
C GLU A 398 -3.60 -57.01 -7.94
N MET A 399 -4.71 -56.93 -8.68
CA MET A 399 -6.02 -56.50 -8.16
C MET A 399 -6.87 -57.71 -7.71
N ALA A 400 -7.68 -57.54 -6.66
CA ALA A 400 -8.86 -58.37 -6.43
C ALA A 400 -9.97 -57.61 -5.70
N THR A 401 -11.15 -57.52 -6.31
CA THR A 401 -12.42 -57.17 -5.65
C THR A 401 -13.38 -58.36 -5.73
N PRO A 402 -14.32 -58.47 -4.79
CA PRO A 402 -15.61 -59.08 -5.12
C PRO A 402 -16.78 -58.15 -4.74
N SER A 403 -17.87 -58.29 -5.50
CA SER A 403 -19.14 -57.57 -5.30
C SER A 403 -20.17 -58.45 -4.59
N LYS A 404 -21.06 -57.83 -3.77
CA LYS A 404 -22.53 -57.97 -3.86
C LYS A 404 -23.32 -57.21 -2.79
N GLU A 405 -23.99 -56.15 -3.25
CA GLU A 405 -25.42 -55.79 -3.08
C GLU A 405 -26.16 -55.78 -1.70
N PRO A 406 -27.30 -55.05 -1.59
CA PRO A 406 -27.76 -54.48 -0.32
C PRO A 406 -28.97 -55.19 0.32
N ILE A 407 -29.35 -54.74 1.53
CA ILE A 407 -30.63 -55.04 2.17
C ILE A 407 -31.36 -53.73 2.51
N ILE A 408 -32.61 -53.59 2.03
CA ILE A 408 -33.56 -52.57 2.47
C ILE A 408 -34.79 -53.28 3.06
N ARG A 409 -35.02 -53.08 4.36
CA ARG A 409 -36.29 -53.29 5.09
C ARG A 409 -36.26 -52.40 6.35
N SER A 410 -37.34 -51.78 6.79
CA SER A 410 -38.68 -51.61 6.18
C SER A 410 -39.39 -50.45 6.87
#